data_AF-A0A453PSG2-F1
#
_entry.id   AF-A0A453PSG2-F1
#
_cell.length_a   1.000
_cell.length_b   1.000
_cell.length_c   1.000
_cell.angle_alpha   90.00
_cell.angle_beta   90.00
_cell.angle_gamma   90.00
#
_symmetry.space_group_name_H-M   'P 1'
#
loop_
_entity.id
_entity.type
_entity.pdbx_description
1 polymer ?
#
loop_
_entity_poly.entity_id
_entity_poly.type
_entity_poly.pdbx_seq_one_letter_code
_entity_poly.pdbx_strand_id
1 'polypeptide(L)'
;MYVQEFGAECAFPNQRRVYLSYLDSVKYLRPGIKAATGEALCTFVYHEILIGYLEYCKQRGFTSCYIWARPPLEGDNIFYCNPTIQTTRTSDKLREWCLAMIRKATKEEIVVELTNLYDHFFITTGECKAKVTASRLPYFDGDYWPGVAEDMVNQLHQEEDDQKLQKKGNAKKIIRKRALEAAGHTDLSGNASEDDMLMQKLGETIYPMEEDFIMVHLQYSCSNCRSFMSSGKRWACHQCRSFYICDKCYSAEQELEERERHPSNSRETHELHPVDIVGVPEETKDGDGIIESKFFDTRHAFLSLCQENHYQFDTLRRAKHSSMMVLYRLHNPTVV
;
A
#
# COMPACT_ATOMS: atom_id res chain seq x y z
N MET A 1 -6.14 11.02 12.07
CA MET A 1 -5.54 10.29 10.93
C MET A 1 -4.05 10.53 11.01
N TYR A 2 -3.23 9.49 10.92
CA TYR A 2 -1.78 9.57 10.77
C TYR A 2 -1.41 8.98 9.42
N VAL A 3 -0.53 9.67 8.71
CA VAL A 3 -0.11 9.34 7.34
C VAL A 3 1.41 9.44 7.23
N GLN A 4 1.99 8.64 6.34
CA GLN A 4 3.38 8.79 5.92
C GLN A 4 3.39 9.26 4.47
N GLU A 5 4.02 10.40 4.21
CA GLU A 5 4.17 10.97 2.87
C GLU A 5 5.63 10.87 2.42
N PHE A 6 5.88 10.14 1.34
CA PHE A 6 7.21 9.98 0.76
C PHE A 6 7.28 10.79 -0.53
N GLY A 7 7.98 11.94 -0.49
CA GLY A 7 7.96 12.91 -1.56
C GLY A 7 8.73 12.51 -2.82
N ALA A 8 8.84 13.44 -3.76
CA ALA A 8 9.61 13.30 -4.99
C ALA A 8 11.12 13.18 -4.73
N GLU A 9 11.61 13.70 -3.62
CA GLU A 9 12.99 13.57 -3.14
C GLU A 9 13.30 12.22 -2.49
N CYS A 10 12.28 11.46 -2.11
CA CYS A 10 12.47 10.14 -1.52
C CYS A 10 13.03 9.16 -2.56
N ALA A 11 13.91 8.26 -2.12
CA ALA A 11 14.46 7.22 -2.98
C ALA A 11 13.37 6.21 -3.41
N PHE A 12 13.60 5.57 -4.55
CA PHE A 12 12.86 4.37 -4.92
C PHE A 12 13.08 3.27 -3.85
N PRO A 13 12.05 2.48 -3.46
CA PRO A 13 10.72 2.37 -4.06
C PRO A 13 9.66 3.35 -3.53
N ASN A 14 9.93 4.14 -2.49
CA ASN A 14 8.88 4.91 -1.82
C ASN A 14 8.53 6.25 -2.47
N GLN A 15 9.36 6.74 -3.40
CA GLN A 15 9.16 8.01 -4.11
C GLN A 15 7.70 8.24 -4.56
N ARG A 16 7.13 9.38 -4.18
CA ARG A 16 5.75 9.83 -4.50
C ARG A 16 4.63 8.91 -4.00
N ARG A 17 4.83 8.23 -2.88
CA ARG A 17 3.82 7.35 -2.27
C ARG A 17 3.32 7.91 -0.94
N VAL A 18 2.05 7.67 -0.68
CA VAL A 18 1.42 7.99 0.62
C VAL A 18 0.94 6.69 1.25
N TYR A 19 1.11 6.56 2.57
CA TYR A 19 0.59 5.44 3.34
C TYR A 19 -0.32 5.95 4.45
N LEU A 20 -1.56 5.46 4.50
CA LEU A 20 -2.49 5.75 5.58
C LEU A 20 -2.20 4.80 6.75
N SER A 21 -1.39 5.27 7.71
CA SER A 21 -0.93 4.45 8.84
C SER A 21 -2.03 4.18 9.86
N TYR A 22 -2.78 5.23 10.26
CA TYR A 22 -3.85 5.09 11.25
C TYR A 22 -5.03 6.01 10.96
N LEU A 23 -6.24 5.47 11.08
CA LEU A 23 -7.48 6.22 11.04
C LEU A 23 -8.39 5.71 12.16
N ASP A 24 -8.95 6.64 12.92
CA ASP A 24 -9.83 6.35 14.04
C ASP A 24 -10.91 7.43 14.13
N SER A 25 -12.03 7.11 14.78
CA SER A 25 -13.14 8.03 14.98
C SER A 25 -13.94 7.67 16.23
N VAL A 26 -14.62 8.66 16.80
CA VAL A 26 -15.58 8.46 17.90
C VAL A 26 -16.97 8.85 17.40
N LYS A 27 -17.95 7.96 17.59
CA LYS A 27 -19.29 8.07 16.98
C LYS A 27 -20.20 9.11 17.67
N TYR A 28 -19.84 10.38 17.56
CA TYR A 28 -20.57 11.51 18.15
C TYR A 28 -20.98 12.61 17.17
N LEU A 29 -20.64 12.48 15.88
CA LEU A 29 -21.05 13.45 14.86
C LEU A 29 -22.58 13.61 14.85
N ARG A 30 -23.04 14.86 14.78
CA ARG A 30 -24.46 15.23 14.72
C ARG A 30 -24.71 16.16 13.52
N PRO A 31 -25.90 16.10 12.90
CA PRO A 31 -27.03 15.23 13.26
C PRO A 31 -26.84 13.77 12.82
N GLY A 32 -27.46 12.84 13.55
CA GLY A 32 -27.44 11.39 13.25
C GLY A 32 -28.42 11.01 12.14
N ILE A 33 -28.30 11.63 10.97
CA ILE A 33 -29.19 11.46 9.81
C ILE A 33 -28.49 10.72 8.67
N LYS A 34 -29.23 10.48 7.58
CA LYS A 34 -28.67 10.00 6.32
C LYS A 34 -28.36 11.17 5.38
N ALA A 35 -27.29 11.04 4.59
CA ALA A 35 -27.01 11.92 3.47
C ALA A 35 -27.99 11.66 2.31
N ALA A 36 -28.03 12.55 1.31
CA ALA A 36 -28.88 12.41 0.13
C ALA A 36 -28.60 11.12 -0.67
N THR A 37 -27.37 10.62 -0.58
CA THR A 37 -26.84 9.39 -1.16
C THR A 37 -27.27 8.11 -0.41
N GLY A 38 -27.83 8.25 0.80
CA GLY A 38 -28.44 7.15 1.57
C GLY A 38 -27.58 6.58 2.70
N GLU A 39 -26.26 6.78 2.69
CA GLU A 39 -25.39 6.44 3.82
C GLU A 39 -25.61 7.37 5.04
N ALA A 40 -25.11 6.96 6.21
CA ALA A 40 -25.10 7.81 7.39
C ALA A 40 -24.26 9.07 7.16
N LEU A 41 -24.72 10.23 7.63
CA LEU A 41 -24.01 11.50 7.47
C LEU A 41 -22.58 11.45 8.02
N CYS A 42 -22.33 10.69 9.10
CA CYS A 42 -20.98 10.48 9.60
C CYS A 42 -20.07 9.74 8.62
N THR A 43 -20.57 8.69 7.97
CA THR A 43 -19.84 8.00 6.92
C THR A 43 -19.55 8.93 5.75
N PHE A 44 -20.55 9.71 5.32
CA PHE A 44 -20.37 10.71 4.26
C PHE A 44 -19.24 11.68 4.59
N VAL A 45 -19.27 12.32 5.77
CA VAL A 45 -18.24 13.29 6.19
C VAL A 45 -16.86 12.64 6.29
N TYR A 46 -16.77 11.42 6.81
CA TYR A 46 -15.48 10.71 6.89
C TYR A 46 -14.93 10.38 5.50
N HIS A 47 -15.79 10.00 4.55
CA HIS A 47 -15.40 9.81 3.17
C HIS A 47 -14.90 11.13 2.57
N GLU A 48 -15.60 12.26 2.75
CA GLU A 48 -15.17 13.54 2.18
C GLU A 48 -13.79 13.98 2.68
N ILE A 49 -13.48 13.74 3.95
CA ILE A 49 -12.16 14.06 4.50
C ILE A 49 -11.07 13.24 3.80
N LEU A 50 -11.29 11.94 3.63
CA LEU A 50 -10.32 11.05 2.96
C LEU A 50 -10.21 11.35 1.47
N ILE A 51 -11.33 11.62 0.79
CA ILE A 51 -11.36 11.97 -0.63
C ILE A 51 -10.64 13.29 -0.86
N GLY A 52 -10.92 14.32 -0.04
CA GLY A 52 -10.21 15.60 -0.09
C GLY A 52 -8.71 15.45 0.17
N TYR A 53 -8.31 14.55 1.07
CA TYR A 53 -6.90 14.23 1.28
C TYR A 53 -6.27 13.54 0.05
N LEU A 54 -6.94 12.56 -0.57
CA LEU A 54 -6.45 11.94 -1.81
C LEU A 54 -6.33 12.95 -2.96
N GLU A 55 -7.29 13.86 -3.08
CA GLU A 55 -7.24 14.96 -4.05
C GLU A 55 -6.05 15.87 -3.78
N TYR A 56 -5.85 16.28 -2.53
CA TYR A 56 -4.70 17.09 -2.11
C TYR A 56 -3.36 16.42 -2.46
N CYS A 57 -3.20 15.13 -2.13
CA CYS A 57 -2.01 14.37 -2.49
C CYS A 57 -1.81 14.31 -4.02
N LYS A 58 -2.88 14.09 -4.80
CA LYS A 58 -2.81 14.08 -6.26
C LYS A 58 -2.35 15.42 -6.81
N GLN A 59 -2.92 16.52 -6.31
CA GLN A 59 -2.58 17.89 -6.72
C GLN A 59 -1.12 18.23 -6.37
N ARG A 60 -0.59 17.72 -5.25
CA ARG A 60 0.83 17.81 -4.89
C ARG A 60 1.74 16.90 -5.71
N GLY A 61 1.20 16.01 -6.55
CA GLY A 61 1.97 15.13 -7.43
C GLY A 61 2.33 13.77 -6.86
N PHE A 62 1.71 13.34 -5.74
CA PHE A 62 1.81 11.95 -5.32
C PHE A 62 1.14 11.03 -6.34
N THR A 63 1.72 9.84 -6.57
CA THR A 63 1.27 8.92 -7.62
C THR A 63 0.35 7.84 -7.10
N SER A 64 0.46 7.49 -5.82
CA SER A 64 -0.36 6.43 -5.21
C SER A 64 -0.50 6.59 -3.71
N CYS A 65 -1.59 6.04 -3.18
CA CYS A 65 -1.87 5.93 -1.75
C CYS A 65 -2.13 4.47 -1.39
N TYR A 66 -1.60 4.03 -0.25
CA TYR A 66 -1.68 2.66 0.24
C TYR A 66 -2.49 2.63 1.53
N ILE A 67 -3.42 1.68 1.62
CA ILE A 67 -4.30 1.51 2.78
C ILE A 67 -4.30 0.04 3.16
N TRP A 68 -3.88 -0.26 4.38
CA TRP A 68 -4.08 -1.57 4.98
C TRP A 68 -5.39 -1.59 5.78
N ALA A 69 -6.41 -2.27 5.25
CA ALA A 69 -7.77 -2.29 5.80
C ALA A 69 -7.93 -3.24 6.99
N ARG A 70 -7.08 -3.10 8.01
CA ARG A 70 -7.07 -3.97 9.18
C ARG A 70 -7.91 -3.40 10.33
N PRO A 71 -8.83 -4.19 10.93
CA PRO A 71 -9.50 -3.81 12.16
C PRO A 71 -8.52 -3.54 13.32
N PRO A 72 -8.79 -2.57 14.20
CA PRO A 72 -7.90 -2.25 15.31
C PRO A 72 -7.77 -3.43 16.28
N LEU A 73 -6.53 -3.74 16.68
CA LEU A 73 -6.23 -4.62 17.81
C LEU A 73 -6.31 -3.83 19.12
N GLU A 74 -6.25 -4.55 20.25
CA GLU A 74 -6.18 -3.90 21.56
C GLU A 74 -4.93 -3.00 21.63
N GLY A 75 -5.13 -1.70 21.92
CA GLY A 75 -4.05 -0.71 21.95
C GLY A 75 -3.83 0.09 20.66
N ASP A 76 -4.48 -0.27 19.55
CA ASP A 76 -4.31 0.40 18.24
C ASP A 76 -5.08 1.73 18.11
N ASN A 77 -5.98 2.03 19.04
CA ASN A 77 -6.82 3.22 18.93
C ASN A 77 -5.98 4.50 19.01
N ILE A 78 -6.39 5.52 18.24
CA ILE A 78 -5.89 6.88 18.40
C ILE A 78 -6.56 7.49 19.63
N PHE A 79 -7.88 7.32 19.76
CA PHE A 79 -8.66 7.88 20.86
C PHE A 79 -8.73 6.92 22.05
N TYR A 80 -8.31 7.40 23.22
CA TYR A 80 -8.35 6.59 24.44
C TYR A 80 -9.79 6.39 24.93
N CYS A 81 -10.18 5.13 25.13
CA CYS A 81 -11.52 4.67 25.50
C CYS A 81 -12.60 5.06 24.46
N ASN A 82 -12.93 4.13 23.57
CA ASN A 82 -14.00 4.30 22.60
C ASN A 82 -15.40 4.11 23.23
N PRO A 83 -16.46 4.72 22.65
CA PRO A 83 -17.83 4.58 23.17
C PRO A 83 -18.28 3.12 23.14
N THR A 84 -18.91 2.62 24.20
CA THR A 84 -19.41 1.22 24.25
C THR A 84 -20.47 0.90 23.19
N ILE A 85 -21.17 1.93 22.69
CA ILE A 85 -22.14 1.82 21.59
C ILE A 85 -21.45 1.69 20.20
N GLN A 86 -20.16 1.99 20.11
CA GLN A 86 -19.39 1.88 18.88
C GLN A 86 -18.82 0.47 18.78
N THR A 87 -19.35 -0.29 17.83
CA THR A 87 -18.84 -1.62 17.51
C THR A 87 -17.67 -1.55 16.56
N THR A 88 -16.60 -2.30 16.86
CA THR A 88 -15.49 -2.51 15.93
C THR A 88 -16.01 -3.22 14.68
N ARG A 89 -15.61 -2.74 13.51
CA ARG A 89 -15.99 -3.35 12.24
C ARG A 89 -15.14 -4.59 11.99
N THR A 90 -15.74 -5.62 11.42
CA THR A 90 -15.01 -6.78 10.88
C THR A 90 -14.17 -6.36 9.68
N SER A 91 -13.14 -7.15 9.32
CA SER A 91 -12.25 -6.83 8.18
C SER A 91 -13.06 -6.54 6.91
N ASP A 92 -13.99 -7.43 6.55
CA ASP A 92 -14.83 -7.26 5.37
C ASP A 92 -15.65 -5.97 5.35
N LYS A 93 -16.19 -5.56 6.50
CA LYS A 93 -16.99 -4.32 6.60
C LYS A 93 -16.13 -3.07 6.56
N LEU A 94 -14.91 -3.13 7.09
CA LEU A 94 -13.95 -2.05 7.00
C LEU A 94 -13.44 -1.90 5.56
N ARG A 95 -13.08 -3.02 4.93
CA ARG A 95 -12.68 -3.09 3.53
C ARG A 95 -13.75 -2.51 2.61
N GLU A 96 -15.00 -2.98 2.71
CA GLU A 96 -16.09 -2.45 1.86
C GLU A 96 -16.35 -0.96 2.12
N TRP A 97 -16.14 -0.47 3.34
CA TRP A 97 -16.22 0.96 3.63
C TRP A 97 -15.12 1.77 2.93
N CYS A 98 -13.87 1.29 2.95
CA CYS A 98 -12.76 1.91 2.20
C CYS A 98 -13.05 1.88 0.69
N LEU A 99 -13.49 0.73 0.16
CA LEU A 99 -13.83 0.58 -1.25
C LEU A 99 -14.98 1.51 -1.67
N ALA A 100 -15.99 1.70 -0.83
CA ALA A 100 -17.08 2.65 -1.09
C ALA A 100 -16.58 4.10 -1.16
N MET A 101 -15.66 4.49 -0.29
CA MET A 101 -14.99 5.80 -0.34
C MET A 101 -14.20 5.97 -1.65
N ILE A 102 -13.39 4.97 -2.02
CA ILE A 102 -12.57 5.03 -3.23
C ILE A 102 -13.44 5.07 -4.50
N ARG A 103 -14.53 4.29 -4.57
CA ARG A 103 -15.47 4.34 -5.69
C ARG A 103 -16.09 5.73 -5.87
N LYS A 104 -16.26 6.49 -4.78
CA LYS A 104 -16.69 7.90 -4.88
C LYS A 104 -15.57 8.76 -5.46
N ALA A 105 -14.35 8.65 -4.95
CA ALA A 105 -13.18 9.35 -5.49
C ALA A 105 -12.90 9.04 -6.98
N THR A 106 -13.18 7.83 -7.44
CA THR A 106 -13.07 7.44 -8.87
C THR A 106 -14.10 8.17 -9.73
N LYS A 107 -15.34 8.32 -9.25
CA LYS A 107 -16.39 9.08 -9.96
C LYS A 107 -16.06 10.57 -10.07
N GLU A 108 -15.29 11.09 -9.13
CA GLU A 108 -14.78 12.46 -9.09
C GLU A 108 -13.45 12.62 -9.84
N GLU A 109 -12.99 11.59 -10.56
CA GLU A 109 -11.75 11.60 -11.35
C GLU A 109 -10.48 11.87 -10.53
N ILE A 110 -10.55 11.72 -9.21
CA ILE A 110 -9.41 11.81 -8.30
C ILE A 110 -8.60 10.50 -8.40
N VAL A 111 -9.27 9.37 -8.20
CA VAL A 111 -8.64 8.04 -8.30
C VAL A 111 -8.74 7.53 -9.72
N VAL A 112 -7.59 7.23 -10.32
CA VAL A 112 -7.47 6.76 -11.69
C VAL A 112 -7.71 5.26 -11.81
N GLU A 113 -7.20 4.50 -10.83
CA GLU A 113 -7.31 3.05 -10.81
C GLU A 113 -7.28 2.55 -9.36
N LEU A 114 -7.95 1.43 -9.12
CA LEU A 114 -8.00 0.72 -7.85
C LEU A 114 -7.51 -0.70 -8.09
N THR A 115 -6.51 -1.11 -7.32
CA THR A 115 -5.95 -2.46 -7.32
C THR A 115 -5.53 -2.83 -5.89
N ASN A 116 -4.82 -3.94 -5.73
CA ASN A 116 -4.24 -4.35 -4.46
C ASN A 116 -2.74 -4.65 -4.61
N LEU A 117 -2.04 -4.78 -3.49
CA LEU A 117 -0.60 -5.06 -3.46
C LEU A 117 -0.24 -6.36 -4.19
N TYR A 118 -1.07 -7.39 -4.04
CA TYR A 118 -0.84 -8.70 -4.64
C TYR A 118 -0.92 -8.65 -6.17
N ASP A 119 -2.04 -8.16 -6.72
CA ASP A 119 -2.28 -8.01 -8.15
C ASP A 119 -1.22 -7.14 -8.84
N HIS A 120 -0.75 -6.10 -8.15
CA HIS A 120 0.21 -5.16 -8.72
C HIS A 120 1.63 -5.73 -8.81
N PHE A 121 2.09 -6.45 -7.77
CA PHE A 121 3.49 -6.87 -7.63
C PHE A 121 3.74 -8.37 -7.79
N PHE A 122 2.76 -9.23 -7.49
CA PHE A 122 2.93 -10.69 -7.48
C PHE A 122 2.30 -11.35 -8.71
N ILE A 123 1.22 -10.78 -9.26
CA ILE A 123 0.68 -11.26 -10.52
C ILE A 123 1.53 -10.74 -11.69
N THR A 124 2.27 -11.67 -12.29
CA THR A 124 2.91 -11.44 -13.59
C THR A 124 1.86 -11.72 -14.66
N THR A 125 1.02 -10.73 -14.98
CA THR A 125 0.23 -10.82 -16.22
C THR A 125 1.21 -10.99 -17.38
N GLY A 126 0.84 -11.71 -18.46
CA GLY A 126 1.72 -11.89 -19.64
C GLY A 126 2.14 -10.57 -20.33
N GLU A 127 1.61 -9.45 -19.84
CA GLU A 127 1.89 -8.08 -20.23
C GLU A 127 3.02 -7.44 -19.39
N CYS A 128 3.24 -7.89 -18.14
CA CYS A 128 4.32 -7.40 -17.30
C CYS A 128 5.64 -8.03 -17.72
N LYS A 129 6.54 -7.22 -18.31
CA LYS A 129 7.84 -7.69 -18.83
C LYS A 129 8.99 -7.54 -17.82
N ALA A 130 8.78 -6.81 -16.73
CA ALA A 130 9.81 -6.57 -15.73
C ALA A 130 9.76 -7.59 -14.58
N LYS A 131 10.91 -8.18 -14.22
CA LYS A 131 11.04 -8.99 -12.98
C LYS A 131 10.71 -8.10 -11.78
N VAL A 132 9.72 -8.50 -10.98
CA VAL A 132 9.39 -7.82 -9.73
C VAL A 132 10.15 -8.52 -8.61
N THR A 133 11.08 -7.78 -8.01
CA THR A 133 11.90 -8.21 -6.87
C THR A 133 11.38 -7.56 -5.59
N ALA A 134 11.77 -8.08 -4.42
CA ALA A 134 11.32 -7.54 -3.12
C ALA A 134 11.68 -6.05 -2.96
N SER A 135 12.82 -5.62 -3.50
CA SER A 135 13.28 -4.22 -3.49
C SER A 135 12.40 -3.23 -4.28
N ARG A 136 11.39 -3.71 -5.01
CA ARG A 136 10.45 -2.87 -5.75
C ARG A 136 9.15 -2.60 -4.99
N LEU A 137 8.89 -3.33 -3.91
CA LEU A 137 7.73 -3.14 -3.05
C LEU A 137 7.94 -1.89 -2.17
N PRO A 138 6.93 -1.03 -2.00
CA PRO A 138 7.02 0.12 -1.10
C PRO A 138 7.22 -0.31 0.35
N TYR A 139 8.22 0.23 1.03
CA TYR A 139 8.56 -0.12 2.41
C TYR A 139 8.03 0.96 3.37
N PHE A 140 6.90 0.71 4.03
CA PHE A 140 6.29 1.67 4.96
C PHE A 140 6.48 1.24 6.42
N ASP A 141 6.73 2.20 7.31
CA ASP A 141 6.89 1.90 8.73
C ASP A 141 5.57 1.41 9.35
N GLY A 142 5.65 0.30 10.08
CA GLY A 142 4.48 -0.34 10.71
C GLY A 142 3.52 -1.06 9.75
N ASP A 143 3.86 -1.21 8.47
CA ASP A 143 3.09 -2.02 7.53
C ASP A 143 3.36 -3.52 7.70
N TYR A 144 2.49 -4.36 7.14
CA TYR A 144 2.55 -5.81 7.36
C TYR A 144 3.76 -6.48 6.69
N TRP A 145 3.95 -6.24 5.39
CA TRP A 145 4.88 -7.04 4.58
C TRP A 145 6.37 -6.85 4.94
N PRO A 146 6.86 -5.67 5.37
CA PRO A 146 8.28 -5.51 5.69
C PRO A 146 8.76 -6.43 6.80
N GLY A 147 8.03 -6.49 7.92
CA GLY A 147 8.36 -7.35 9.05
C GLY A 147 8.30 -8.83 8.68
N VAL A 148 7.29 -9.22 7.90
CA VAL A 148 7.15 -10.61 7.40
C VAL A 148 8.33 -10.98 6.50
N ALA A 149 8.74 -10.09 5.59
CA ALA A 149 9.87 -10.33 4.71
C ALA A 149 11.18 -10.46 5.49
N GLU A 150 11.42 -9.61 6.50
CA GLU A 150 12.59 -9.70 7.37
C GLU A 150 12.65 -11.05 8.11
N ASP A 151 11.53 -11.50 8.68
CA ASP A 151 11.44 -12.81 9.35
C ASP A 151 11.74 -13.96 8.37
N MET A 152 11.22 -13.88 7.14
CA MET A 152 11.48 -14.88 6.10
C MET A 152 12.95 -14.93 5.68
N VAL A 153 13.60 -13.77 5.50
CA VAL A 153 15.03 -13.69 5.17
C VAL A 153 15.87 -14.32 6.28
N ASN A 154 15.55 -14.04 7.54
CA ASN A 154 16.24 -14.63 8.67
C ASN A 154 16.09 -16.17 8.72
N GLN A 155 14.89 -16.68 8.43
CA GLN A 155 14.64 -18.13 8.35
C GLN A 155 15.44 -18.78 7.22
N LEU A 156 15.49 -18.17 6.04
CA LEU A 156 16.26 -18.69 4.90
C LEU A 156 17.76 -18.79 5.22
N HIS A 157 18.33 -17.78 5.87
CA HIS A 157 19.73 -17.82 6.32
C HIS A 157 19.99 -18.94 7.35
N GLN A 158 19.06 -19.16 8.29
CA GLN A 158 19.16 -20.26 9.26
C GLN A 158 19.12 -21.63 8.60
N GLU A 159 18.19 -21.84 7.66
CA GLU A 159 18.05 -23.09 6.91
C GLU A 159 19.33 -23.41 6.11
N GLU A 160 19.97 -22.39 5.52
CA GLU A 160 21.25 -22.57 4.82
C GLU A 160 22.39 -22.98 5.75
N ASP A 161 22.49 -22.35 6.92
CA ASP A 161 23.54 -22.63 7.89
C ASP A 161 23.39 -24.04 8.46
N ASP A 162 22.16 -24.47 8.75
CA ASP A 162 21.84 -25.83 9.17
C ASP A 162 22.17 -26.86 8.07
N GLN A 163 21.87 -26.56 6.80
CA GLN A 163 22.26 -27.40 5.68
C GLN A 163 23.79 -27.49 5.51
N LYS A 164 24.52 -26.38 5.72
CA LYS A 164 25.99 -26.36 5.68
C LYS A 164 26.59 -27.18 6.83
N LEU A 165 25.99 -27.14 8.03
CA LEU A 165 26.37 -27.96 9.19
C LEU A 165 26.11 -29.46 8.96
N GLN A 166 24.95 -29.81 8.40
CA GLN A 166 24.62 -31.21 8.06
C GLN A 166 25.52 -31.78 6.96
N LYS A 167 25.91 -30.97 5.96
CA LYS A 167 26.86 -31.37 4.91
C LYS A 167 28.28 -31.60 5.46
N LYS A 168 28.72 -30.82 6.47
CA LYS A 168 29.99 -31.05 7.18
C LYS A 168 29.98 -32.31 8.06
N GLY A 169 28.82 -32.68 8.63
CA GLY A 169 28.64 -33.93 9.40
C GLY A 169 28.63 -35.20 8.55
N ASN A 170 28.13 -35.13 7.31
CA ASN A 170 27.98 -36.28 6.41
C ASN A 170 29.16 -36.54 5.46
N ALA A 171 30.26 -35.80 5.58
CA ALA A 171 31.49 -36.02 4.81
C ALA A 171 32.21 -37.36 5.09
N LYS A 172 31.71 -38.19 6.02
CA LYS A 172 32.20 -39.57 6.26
C LYS A 172 31.40 -40.69 5.59
N LYS A 173 30.39 -40.40 4.77
CA LYS A 173 29.70 -41.45 3.96
C LYS A 173 29.50 -41.03 2.51
N ILE A 174 30.61 -40.71 1.83
CA ILE A 174 30.64 -40.64 0.36
C ILE A 174 31.12 -42.00 -0.15
N ILE A 175 30.22 -43.00 -0.23
CA ILE A 175 30.24 -44.01 -1.31
C ILE A 175 28.80 -44.49 -1.54
N ARG A 176 28.21 -43.99 -2.64
CA ARG A 176 27.24 -44.62 -3.58
C ARG A 176 26.26 -43.56 -4.11
N LYS A 177 26.81 -42.66 -4.92
CA LYS A 177 26.07 -41.98 -5.99
C LYS A 177 26.23 -42.84 -7.23
N ARG A 178 25.11 -43.27 -7.82
CA ARG A 178 24.88 -43.85 -9.18
C ARG A 178 23.82 -44.97 -9.10
N ALA A 179 22.57 -44.63 -8.84
CA ALA A 179 21.44 -45.52 -9.10
C ALA A 179 20.06 -44.85 -9.19
N LEU A 180 19.95 -43.51 -9.22
CA LEU A 180 18.64 -42.85 -9.28
C LEU A 180 18.67 -41.58 -10.15
N GLU A 181 19.20 -41.72 -11.37
CA GLU A 181 18.97 -40.77 -12.47
C GLU A 181 18.05 -41.47 -13.48
N ALA A 182 16.80 -41.72 -13.09
CA ALA A 182 15.80 -42.35 -13.97
C ALA A 182 14.33 -42.07 -13.57
N ALA A 183 14.06 -40.98 -12.86
CA ALA A 183 12.69 -40.50 -12.64
C ALA A 183 12.71 -38.98 -12.79
N GLY A 184 12.15 -38.47 -13.88
CA GLY A 184 12.13 -37.05 -14.24
C GLY A 184 11.29 -36.20 -13.30
N HIS A 185 11.72 -36.08 -12.04
CA HIS A 185 11.33 -34.98 -11.17
C HIS A 185 12.38 -33.89 -11.33
N THR A 186 11.97 -32.78 -11.95
CA THR A 186 12.70 -31.52 -11.89
C THR A 186 12.72 -31.06 -10.43
N ASP A 187 13.83 -31.29 -9.74
CA ASP A 187 14.20 -30.53 -8.55
C ASP A 187 14.35 -29.06 -8.97
N LEU A 188 13.27 -28.28 -8.77
CA LEU A 188 13.29 -26.82 -9.01
C LEU A 188 13.98 -26.05 -7.87
N SER A 189 14.43 -26.72 -6.80
CA SER A 189 15.05 -26.07 -5.64
C SER A 189 16.53 -25.70 -5.82
N GLY A 190 17.17 -26.12 -6.92
CA GLY A 190 18.62 -25.96 -7.07
C GLY A 190 19.11 -24.59 -7.54
N ASN A 191 18.26 -23.77 -8.17
CA ASN A 191 18.69 -22.60 -8.97
C ASN A 191 17.84 -21.32 -8.80
N ALA A 192 16.86 -21.28 -7.90
CA ALA A 192 16.08 -20.05 -7.66
C ALA A 192 16.94 -19.04 -6.89
N SER A 193 16.92 -17.76 -7.29
CA SER A 193 17.62 -16.72 -6.51
C SER A 193 16.92 -16.54 -5.16
N GLU A 194 17.66 -16.09 -4.13
CA GLU A 194 17.09 -15.80 -2.80
C GLU A 194 15.86 -14.88 -2.89
N ASP A 195 15.89 -13.91 -3.81
CA ASP A 195 14.78 -13.00 -4.10
C ASP A 195 13.57 -13.72 -4.70
N ASP A 196 13.76 -14.71 -5.58
CA ASP A 196 12.66 -15.50 -6.14
C ASP A 196 11.97 -16.31 -5.04
N MET A 197 12.75 -16.91 -4.14
CA MET A 197 12.23 -17.67 -3.00
C MET A 197 11.49 -16.76 -2.01
N LEU A 198 12.03 -15.59 -1.72
CA LEU A 198 11.40 -14.60 -0.85
C LEU A 198 10.08 -14.11 -1.45
N MET A 199 10.09 -13.70 -2.72
CA MET A 199 8.90 -13.22 -3.42
C MET A 199 7.82 -14.30 -3.52
N GLN A 200 8.20 -15.56 -3.73
CA GLN A 200 7.25 -16.67 -3.70
C GLN A 200 6.62 -16.83 -2.31
N LYS A 201 7.42 -16.98 -1.25
CA LYS A 201 6.92 -17.17 0.13
C LYS A 201 6.07 -15.98 0.59
N LEU A 202 6.50 -14.76 0.26
CA LEU A 202 5.79 -13.53 0.59
C LEU A 202 4.45 -13.46 -0.15
N GLY A 203 4.41 -13.82 -1.44
CA GLY A 203 3.18 -13.88 -2.22
C GLY A 203 2.19 -14.88 -1.66
N GLU A 204 2.64 -16.10 -1.33
CA GLU A 204 1.80 -17.13 -0.70
C GLU A 204 1.21 -16.66 0.64
N THR A 205 1.94 -15.82 1.38
CA THR A 205 1.51 -15.27 2.67
C THR A 205 0.50 -14.13 2.53
N ILE A 206 0.67 -13.27 1.52
CA ILE A 206 -0.20 -12.11 1.29
C ILE A 206 -1.51 -12.53 0.60
N TYR A 207 -1.47 -13.50 -0.31
CA TYR A 207 -2.61 -13.91 -1.14
C TYR A 207 -3.93 -14.12 -0.36
N PRO A 208 -3.98 -14.82 0.80
CA PRO A 208 -5.23 -15.02 1.54
C PRO A 208 -5.89 -13.74 2.07
N MET A 209 -5.15 -12.63 2.10
CA MET A 209 -5.56 -11.32 2.60
C MET A 209 -5.26 -10.20 1.61
N GLU A 210 -5.12 -10.53 0.31
CA GLU A 210 -4.76 -9.57 -0.75
C GLU A 210 -5.68 -8.36 -0.78
N GLU A 211 -6.98 -8.60 -0.58
CA GLU A 211 -8.04 -7.59 -0.59
C GLU A 211 -7.92 -6.58 0.57
N ASP A 212 -7.16 -6.89 1.63
CA ASP A 212 -6.92 -5.97 2.74
C ASP A 212 -5.79 -4.98 2.45
N PHE A 213 -4.97 -5.22 1.41
CA PHE A 213 -3.86 -4.35 0.98
C PHE A 213 -4.24 -3.49 -0.23
N ILE A 214 -5.04 -2.45 0.03
CA ILE A 214 -5.62 -1.61 -1.01
C ILE A 214 -4.56 -0.65 -1.57
N MET A 215 -4.44 -0.63 -2.90
CA MET A 215 -3.61 0.32 -3.65
C MET A 215 -4.49 1.28 -4.46
N VAL A 216 -4.41 2.55 -4.11
CA VAL A 216 -5.13 3.65 -4.76
C VAL A 216 -4.18 4.35 -5.73
N HIS A 217 -4.42 4.25 -7.03
CA HIS A 217 -3.63 4.93 -8.04
C HIS A 217 -4.17 6.34 -8.26
N LEU A 218 -3.35 7.35 -7.96
CA LEU A 218 -3.62 8.77 -8.25
C LEU A 218 -3.10 9.14 -9.65
N GLN A 219 -2.11 8.40 -10.15
CA GLN A 219 -1.56 8.48 -11.49
C GLN A 219 -1.53 7.10 -12.16
N TYR A 220 -1.42 7.06 -13.49
CA TYR A 220 -1.40 5.81 -14.24
C TYR A 220 -0.10 5.03 -14.01
N SER A 221 -0.23 3.71 -13.87
CA SER A 221 0.91 2.78 -13.81
C SER A 221 1.17 2.15 -15.18
N CYS A 222 2.44 1.90 -15.49
CA CYS A 222 2.84 1.23 -16.73
C CYS A 222 2.59 -0.28 -16.62
N SER A 223 1.86 -0.88 -17.56
CA SER A 223 1.56 -2.32 -17.59
C SER A 223 2.81 -3.19 -17.71
N ASN A 224 3.86 -2.71 -18.43
CA ASN A 224 5.08 -3.48 -18.65
C ASN A 224 6.06 -3.41 -17.47
N CYS A 225 6.28 -2.22 -16.90
CA CYS A 225 7.30 -2.01 -15.87
C CYS A 225 6.75 -1.67 -14.49
N ARG A 226 5.43 -1.58 -14.31
CA ARG A 226 4.75 -1.27 -13.04
C ARG A 226 5.16 0.07 -12.39
N SER A 227 5.85 0.94 -13.13
CA SER A 227 6.22 2.26 -12.64
C SER A 227 5.10 3.25 -12.91
N PHE A 228 4.83 4.14 -11.95
CA PHE A 228 3.89 5.25 -12.13
C PHE A 228 4.47 6.29 -13.07
N MET A 229 3.61 6.83 -13.94
CA MET A 229 3.98 7.83 -14.93
C MET A 229 3.58 9.22 -14.44
N SER A 230 4.57 10.05 -14.13
CA SER A 230 4.39 11.42 -13.62
C SER A 230 4.81 12.51 -14.61
N SER A 231 5.45 12.15 -15.73
CA SER A 231 5.91 13.09 -16.77
C SER A 231 6.07 12.36 -18.11
N GLY A 232 6.18 13.11 -19.21
CA GLY A 232 6.30 12.58 -20.55
C GLY A 232 4.95 12.13 -21.12
N LYS A 233 4.96 11.05 -21.90
CA LYS A 233 3.74 10.50 -22.52
C LYS A 233 3.38 9.15 -21.93
N ARG A 234 2.08 8.97 -21.78
CA ARG A 234 1.45 7.68 -21.55
C ARG A 234 0.92 7.15 -22.87
N TRP A 235 1.41 5.99 -23.28
CA TRP A 235 0.98 5.31 -24.49
C TRP A 235 -0.18 4.38 -24.17
N ALA A 236 -1.37 4.72 -24.66
CA ALA A 236 -2.61 4.02 -24.33
C ALA A 236 -3.07 3.12 -25.48
N CYS A 237 -3.47 1.90 -25.15
CA CYS A 237 -4.22 1.05 -26.06
C CYS A 237 -5.72 1.32 -25.90
N HIS A 238 -6.43 1.62 -26.97
CA HIS A 238 -7.89 1.80 -26.94
C HIS A 238 -8.68 0.50 -27.11
N GLN A 239 -8.00 -0.60 -27.43
CA GLN A 239 -8.60 -1.92 -27.66
C GLN A 239 -8.50 -2.80 -26.41
N CYS A 240 -7.38 -2.72 -25.69
CA CYS A 240 -7.19 -3.39 -24.40
C CYS A 240 -7.73 -2.53 -23.26
N ARG A 241 -8.43 -3.18 -22.33
CA ARG A 241 -8.93 -2.52 -21.13
C ARG A 241 -7.75 -2.15 -20.23
N SER A 242 -7.63 -0.85 -19.90
CA SER A 242 -6.66 -0.33 -18.92
C SER A 242 -5.18 -0.65 -19.24
N PHE A 243 -4.81 -0.77 -20.52
CA PHE A 243 -3.42 -1.01 -20.91
C PHE A 243 -2.71 0.29 -21.26
N TYR A 244 -1.67 0.61 -20.50
CA TYR A 244 -0.88 1.83 -20.65
C TYR A 244 0.59 1.55 -20.45
N ILE A 245 1.46 2.12 -21.29
CA ILE A 245 2.91 2.00 -21.11
C ILE A 245 3.60 3.37 -21.13
N CYS A 246 4.72 3.48 -20.41
CA CYS A 246 5.52 4.71 -20.39
C CYS A 246 6.41 4.85 -21.63
N ASP A 247 6.95 6.04 -21.88
CA ASP A 247 7.86 6.30 -23.00
C ASP A 247 9.02 5.30 -23.14
N LYS A 248 9.63 4.90 -22.00
CA LYS A 248 10.73 3.92 -21.99
C LYS A 248 10.26 2.55 -22.46
N CYS A 249 9.11 2.09 -21.96
CA CYS A 249 8.54 0.80 -22.35
C CYS A 249 8.00 0.82 -23.77
N TYR A 250 7.44 1.94 -24.23
CA TYR A 250 7.03 2.10 -25.63
C TYR A 250 8.23 2.01 -26.57
N SER A 251 9.33 2.70 -26.26
CA SER A 251 10.56 2.64 -27.06
C SER A 251 11.10 1.21 -27.16
N ALA A 252 11.15 0.50 -26.04
CA ALA A 252 11.53 -0.91 -26.02
C ALA A 252 10.57 -1.80 -26.82
N GLU A 253 9.26 -1.51 -26.79
CA GLU A 253 8.26 -2.22 -27.58
C GLU A 253 8.46 -2.05 -29.09
N GLN A 254 8.91 -0.87 -29.54
CA GLN A 254 9.18 -0.59 -30.95
C GLN A 254 10.41 -1.34 -31.51
N GLU A 255 11.30 -1.81 -30.64
CA GLU A 255 12.47 -2.60 -31.02
C GLU A 255 12.15 -4.10 -31.18
N LEU A 256 11.01 -4.56 -30.65
CA LEU A 256 10.59 -5.95 -30.74
C LEU A 256 10.10 -6.33 -32.14
N GLU A 257 10.21 -7.60 -32.48
CA GLU A 257 9.57 -8.16 -33.67
C GLU A 257 8.05 -8.01 -33.58
N GLU A 258 7.37 -7.82 -34.71
CA GLU A 258 5.92 -7.52 -34.76
C GLU A 258 5.06 -8.55 -34.00
N ARG A 259 5.48 -9.82 -33.98
CA ARG A 259 4.80 -10.93 -33.26
C ARG A 259 4.99 -10.90 -31.74
N GLU A 260 5.99 -10.17 -31.25
CA GLU A 260 6.34 -10.04 -29.83
C GLU A 260 5.86 -8.71 -29.24
N ARG A 261 5.34 -7.83 -30.10
CA ARG A 261 4.69 -6.59 -29.70
C ARG A 261 3.33 -6.88 -29.09
N HIS A 262 2.91 -5.99 -28.20
CA HIS A 262 1.56 -5.98 -27.69
C HIS A 262 0.56 -6.06 -28.84
N PRO A 263 -0.31 -7.08 -28.85
CA PRO A 263 -0.69 -7.98 -27.76
C PRO A 263 -0.01 -9.35 -27.83
N SER A 264 0.69 -9.72 -26.74
CA SER A 264 1.49 -10.95 -26.61
C SER A 264 0.74 -12.27 -26.85
N ASN A 265 -0.60 -12.25 -26.91
CA ASN A 265 -1.45 -13.45 -26.99
C ASN A 265 -2.44 -13.47 -28.17
N SER A 266 -2.46 -12.45 -29.04
CA SER A 266 -3.32 -12.40 -30.23
C SER A 266 -2.51 -12.10 -31.48
N ARG A 267 -2.95 -12.62 -32.63
CA ARG A 267 -2.33 -12.35 -33.95
C ARG A 267 -2.57 -10.92 -34.47
N GLU A 268 -3.25 -10.09 -33.69
CA GLU A 268 -3.64 -8.73 -34.04
C GLU A 268 -2.71 -7.78 -33.34
N THR A 269 -2.05 -6.87 -34.05
CA THR A 269 -1.24 -5.80 -33.44
C THR A 269 -2.15 -4.65 -33.02
N HIS A 270 -2.01 -4.19 -31.77
CA HIS A 270 -2.78 -3.05 -31.27
C HIS A 270 -1.95 -1.78 -31.38
N GLU A 271 -2.54 -0.72 -31.94
CA GLU A 271 -1.89 0.59 -31.98
C GLU A 271 -1.94 1.26 -30.60
N LEU A 272 -0.81 1.85 -30.20
CA LEU A 272 -0.69 2.63 -28.98
C LEU A 272 -0.67 4.11 -29.32
N HIS A 273 -1.52 4.88 -28.65
CA HIS A 273 -1.66 6.31 -28.88
C HIS A 273 -1.01 7.12 -27.75
N PRO A 274 -0.22 8.14 -28.08
CA PRO A 274 0.40 8.99 -27.07
C PRO A 274 -0.63 9.90 -26.43
N VAL A 275 -0.60 9.98 -25.10
CA VAL A 275 -1.35 10.93 -24.28
C VAL A 275 -0.37 11.67 -23.39
N ASP A 276 -0.27 12.99 -23.53
CA ASP A 276 0.64 13.79 -22.69
C ASP A 276 0.20 13.74 -21.22
N ILE A 277 1.17 13.61 -20.32
CA ILE A 277 0.95 13.65 -18.88
C ILE A 277 1.05 15.10 -18.43
N VAL A 278 -0.10 15.68 -18.10
CA VAL A 278 -0.23 17.10 -17.77
C VAL A 278 -0.71 17.25 -16.32
N GLY A 279 -0.27 18.32 -15.64
CA GLY A 279 -0.79 18.69 -14.33
C GLY A 279 -0.23 17.91 -13.14
N VAL A 280 0.88 17.18 -13.32
CA VAL A 280 1.61 16.53 -12.22
C VAL A 280 2.84 17.37 -11.87
N PRO A 281 2.92 17.97 -10.67
CA PRO A 281 4.09 18.75 -10.27
C PRO A 281 5.38 17.94 -10.18
N GLU A 282 6.52 18.57 -10.48
CA GLU A 282 7.86 17.98 -10.38
C GLU A 282 8.33 17.75 -8.94
N GLU A 283 7.84 18.57 -8.00
CA GLU A 283 8.08 18.43 -6.57
C GLU A 283 6.78 18.11 -5.84
N THR A 284 6.88 17.50 -4.67
CA THR A 284 5.74 17.19 -3.79
C THR A 284 5.78 18.01 -2.50
N LYS A 285 6.50 19.15 -2.49
CA LYS A 285 6.66 19.95 -1.27
C LYS A 285 5.30 20.39 -0.74
N ASP A 286 5.11 20.26 0.56
CA ASP A 286 4.01 20.90 1.24
C ASP A 286 4.34 22.39 1.44
N GLY A 287 3.35 23.26 1.24
CA GLY A 287 3.47 24.69 1.56
C GLY A 287 3.34 24.95 3.05
N ASP A 288 2.80 23.99 3.81
CA ASP A 288 2.65 24.08 5.25
C ASP A 288 3.99 23.91 5.96
N GLY A 289 4.21 24.74 6.99
CA GLY A 289 5.39 24.62 7.85
C GLY A 289 5.34 23.35 8.71
N ILE A 290 6.52 22.86 9.11
CA ILE A 290 6.60 21.74 10.06
C ILE A 290 6.03 22.19 11.40
N ILE A 291 5.04 21.47 11.90
CA ILE A 291 4.44 21.66 13.23
C ILE A 291 5.02 20.60 14.16
N GLU A 292 6.01 20.98 14.96
CA GLU A 292 6.59 20.06 15.94
C GLU A 292 5.70 19.92 17.17
N SER A 293 5.37 18.67 17.54
CA SER A 293 4.70 18.39 18.82
C SER A 293 5.02 17.01 19.33
N LYS A 294 5.64 16.95 20.52
CA LYS A 294 5.92 15.70 21.25
C LYS A 294 4.69 14.84 21.52
N PHE A 295 3.49 15.40 21.46
CA PHE A 295 2.25 14.69 21.74
C PHE A 295 1.53 14.20 20.48
N PHE A 296 1.75 14.83 19.33
CA PHE A 296 1.06 14.49 18.07
C PHE A 296 2.01 13.93 17.00
N ASP A 297 3.29 13.78 17.32
CA ASP A 297 4.29 13.18 16.42
C ASP A 297 3.95 11.72 16.08
N THR A 298 3.51 10.96 17.09
CA THR A 298 3.05 9.58 16.90
C THR A 298 1.72 9.32 17.57
N ARG A 299 0.97 8.37 17.01
CA ARG A 299 -0.24 7.82 17.64
C ARG A 299 0.02 7.37 19.09
N HIS A 300 1.14 6.71 19.34
CA HIS A 300 1.54 6.23 20.66
C HIS A 300 1.68 7.39 21.64
N ALA A 301 2.39 8.46 21.27
CA ALA A 301 2.56 9.63 22.11
C ALA A 301 1.23 10.29 22.48
N PHE A 302 0.30 10.40 21.51
CA PHE A 302 -1.03 10.94 21.76
C PHE A 302 -1.86 10.05 22.68
N LEU A 303 -1.79 8.73 22.49
CA LEU A 303 -2.47 7.77 23.34
C LEU A 303 -1.92 7.82 24.78
N SER A 304 -0.59 7.88 24.96
CA SER A 304 0.06 8.03 26.26
C SER A 304 -0.38 9.32 26.97
N LEU A 305 -0.39 10.46 26.27
CA LEU A 305 -0.92 11.71 26.80
C LEU A 305 -2.34 11.52 27.33
N CYS A 306 -3.20 10.87 26.55
CA CYS A 306 -4.59 10.66 26.93
C CYS A 306 -4.74 9.70 28.12
N GLN A 307 -3.92 8.65 28.20
CA GLN A 307 -3.92 7.69 29.30
C GLN A 307 -3.46 8.35 30.61
N GLU A 308 -2.32 9.04 30.57
CA GLU A 308 -1.72 9.72 31.73
C GLU A 308 -2.62 10.80 32.31
N ASN A 309 -3.35 11.52 31.46
CA ASN A 309 -4.23 12.62 31.87
C ASN A 309 -5.71 12.22 31.94
N HIS A 310 -6.02 10.93 31.77
CA HIS A 310 -7.38 10.39 31.76
C HIS A 310 -8.34 11.07 30.76
N TYR A 311 -7.84 11.46 29.58
CA TYR A 311 -8.63 12.01 28.49
C TYR A 311 -9.37 10.90 27.75
N GLN A 312 -10.61 10.64 28.15
CA GLN A 312 -11.43 9.56 27.60
C GLN A 312 -12.41 10.06 26.53
N PHE A 313 -12.79 9.18 25.60
CA PHE A 313 -13.70 9.48 24.49
C PHE A 313 -14.93 8.56 24.41
N ASP A 314 -15.30 7.94 25.52
CA ASP A 314 -16.34 6.91 25.62
C ASP A 314 -17.73 7.46 25.99
N THR A 315 -17.82 8.72 26.41
CA THR A 315 -19.10 9.49 26.43
C THR A 315 -18.94 10.83 25.72
N LEU A 316 -20.03 11.38 25.19
CA LEU A 316 -20.00 12.68 24.50
C LEU A 316 -19.42 13.80 25.39
N ARG A 317 -19.78 13.80 26.69
CA ARG A 317 -19.28 14.80 27.64
C ARG A 317 -17.77 14.66 27.85
N ARG A 318 -17.27 13.43 28.00
CA ARG A 318 -15.84 13.15 28.15
C ARG A 318 -15.08 13.47 26.87
N ALA A 319 -15.58 13.07 25.69
CA ALA A 319 -14.99 13.43 24.41
C ALA A 319 -14.87 14.95 24.22
N LYS A 320 -15.89 15.74 24.60
CA LYS A 320 -15.82 17.21 24.57
C LYS A 320 -14.76 17.77 25.52
N HIS A 321 -14.72 17.29 26.76
CA HIS A 321 -13.72 17.70 27.73
C HIS A 321 -12.29 17.35 27.26
N SER A 322 -12.07 16.11 26.85
CA SER A 322 -10.80 15.63 26.29
C SER A 322 -10.38 16.46 25.08
N SER A 323 -11.30 16.76 24.16
CA SER A 323 -11.02 17.62 23.00
C SER A 323 -10.61 19.04 23.42
N MET A 324 -11.29 19.63 24.41
CA MET A 324 -10.91 20.94 24.96
C MET A 324 -9.51 20.91 25.57
N MET A 325 -9.15 19.86 26.30
CA MET A 325 -7.81 19.70 26.88
C MET A 325 -6.74 19.50 25.82
N VAL A 326 -7.04 18.73 24.77
CA VAL A 326 -6.16 18.55 23.60
C VAL A 326 -5.92 19.89 22.89
N LEU A 327 -6.96 20.70 22.68
CA LEU A 327 -6.84 22.05 22.13
C LEU A 327 -6.00 22.96 23.04
N TYR A 328 -6.22 22.90 24.35
CA TYR A 328 -5.41 23.66 25.30
C TYR A 328 -3.92 23.30 25.19
N ARG A 329 -3.57 22.01 25.11
CA ARG A 329 -2.19 21.55 24.93
C ARG A 329 -1.58 21.99 23.60
N LEU A 330 -2.36 21.99 22.51
CA LEU A 330 -1.94 22.51 21.20
C LEU A 330 -1.57 24.00 21.27
N HIS A 331 -2.34 24.80 22.00
CA HIS A 331 -2.06 26.23 22.17
C HIS A 331 -1.01 26.54 23.26
N ASN A 332 -0.66 25.56 24.11
CA ASN A 332 0.25 25.73 25.24
C ASN A 332 1.28 24.57 25.31
N PRO A 333 2.14 24.40 24.28
CA PRO A 333 3.01 23.22 24.15
C PRO A 333 4.10 23.11 25.23
N THR A 334 4.40 24.20 25.94
CA THR A 334 5.40 24.27 27.01
C THR A 334 4.85 23.91 28.39
N VAL A 335 3.52 23.88 28.55
CA VAL A 335 2.88 23.52 29.83
C VAL A 335 2.97 22.01 29.98
N VAL A 336 3.66 21.56 31.04
CA VAL A 336 3.80 20.14 31.44
C VAL A 336 2.55 19.69 32.16
#